data_AF-A0A133VGI5-F1
#
_entry.id   AF-A0A133VGI5-F1
#
_cell.length_a   1.000
_cell.length_b   1.000
_cell.length_c   1.000
_cell.angle_alpha   90.00
_cell.angle_beta   90.00
_cell.angle_gamma   90.00
#
_symmetry.space_group_name_H-M   'P 1'
#
loop_
_entity.id
_entity.type
_entity.pdbx_description
1 polymer ?
#
loop_
_entity_poly.entity_id
_entity_poly.type
_entity_poly.pdbx_seq_one_letter_code
_entity_poly.pdbx_strand_id
1 'polypeptide(L)'
;MNFFVLKRVSSKQFTGARIKTKFDGLSEFVGRRGRMKLLDLLIQKKGSQLKVSEELEVSKSTISGWLNDKKRHPCNLNTKKILRKAFNMYPEETQSILYKELEIFSKSIISLVRRGVN
;
A
#
# COMPACT_ATOMS: atom_id res chain seq x y z
N MET A 1 -11.36 26.64 10.60
CA MET A 1 -11.82 25.26 10.85
C MET A 1 -13.13 25.08 10.10
N ASN A 2 -13.18 24.23 9.06
CA ASN A 2 -14.42 23.87 8.39
C ASN A 2 -14.46 22.34 8.23
N PHE A 3 -15.40 21.72 8.95
CA PHE A 3 -15.69 20.29 8.89
C PHE A 3 -16.63 20.03 7.70
N PHE A 4 -16.14 19.34 6.65
CA PHE A 4 -17.01 18.77 5.63
C PHE A 4 -17.46 17.38 6.06
N VAL A 5 -18.74 17.27 6.46
CA VAL A 5 -19.44 16.01 6.69
C VAL A 5 -19.94 15.50 5.32
N LEU A 6 -19.25 14.53 4.74
CA LEU A 6 -19.73 13.82 3.55
C LEU A 6 -20.77 12.77 3.95
N LYS A 7 -22.03 13.00 3.55
CA LYS A 7 -23.13 12.05 3.64
C LYS A 7 -22.78 10.76 2.87
N ARG A 8 -22.94 9.60 3.52
CA ARG A 8 -22.78 8.28 2.91
C ARG A 8 -23.91 8.04 1.90
N VAL A 9 -23.53 7.76 0.66
CA VAL A 9 -24.44 7.21 -0.35
C VAL A 9 -24.59 5.71 -0.09
N SER A 10 -25.83 5.26 0.09
CA SER A 10 -26.20 3.86 0.28
C SER A 10 -26.15 3.11 -1.06
N SER A 11 -25.28 2.11 -1.19
CA SER A 11 -25.25 1.21 -2.35
C SER A 11 -25.93 -0.13 -2.03
N LYS A 12 -26.82 -0.54 -2.94
CA LYS A 12 -27.69 -1.72 -2.92
C LYS A 12 -26.94 -3.04 -2.70
N GLN A 13 -27.67 -4.00 -2.11
CA GLN A 13 -27.21 -5.33 -1.70
C GLN A 13 -26.95 -6.25 -2.89
N PHE A 14 -25.74 -6.82 -2.98
CA PHE A 14 -25.45 -8.04 -3.73
C PHE A 14 -25.27 -9.20 -2.75
N THR A 15 -25.96 -10.31 -3.00
CA THR A 15 -25.91 -11.55 -2.22
C THR A 15 -24.70 -12.40 -2.63
N GLY A 16 -23.60 -12.18 -1.92
CA GLY A 16 -22.41 -13.03 -1.90
C GLY A 16 -21.56 -12.52 -0.74
N ALA A 17 -21.31 -13.36 0.27
CA ALA A 17 -20.60 -13.09 1.52
C ALA A 17 -20.30 -11.60 1.82
N ARG A 18 -21.05 -10.97 2.74
CA ARG A 18 -20.69 -9.65 3.29
C ARG A 18 -19.37 -9.77 4.05
N ILE A 19 -18.25 -9.78 3.34
CA ILE A 19 -16.99 -9.40 3.93
C ILE A 19 -17.12 -7.89 4.14
N LYS A 20 -17.53 -7.48 5.34
CA LYS A 20 -17.28 -6.13 5.82
C LYS A 20 -15.76 -6.01 6.00
N THR A 21 -14.99 -5.96 4.90
CA THR A 21 -13.61 -5.52 5.00
C THR A 21 -13.67 -4.05 5.40
N LYS A 22 -13.23 -3.77 6.62
CA LYS A 22 -13.00 -2.40 7.05
C LYS A 22 -11.91 -1.86 6.15
N PHE A 23 -12.24 -0.88 5.32
CA PHE A 23 -11.28 -0.18 4.47
C PHE A 23 -10.09 0.30 5.32
N ASP A 24 -8.91 -0.28 5.09
CA ASP A 24 -7.68 -0.03 5.84
C ASP A 24 -6.95 1.26 5.41
N GLY A 25 -7.50 1.99 4.44
CA GLY A 25 -6.97 3.25 3.93
C GLY A 25 -5.98 3.07 2.78
N LEU A 26 -5.05 4.01 2.63
CA LEU A 26 -4.12 4.07 1.49
C LEU A 26 -3.35 2.76 1.26
N SER A 27 -3.03 2.00 2.31
CA SER A 27 -2.33 0.72 2.20
C SER A 27 -3.05 -0.32 1.34
N GLU A 28 -4.38 -0.24 1.19
CA GLU A 28 -5.14 -1.14 0.31
C GLU A 28 -4.87 -0.87 -1.17
N PHE A 29 -4.58 0.38 -1.54
CA PHE A 29 -4.32 0.77 -2.93
C PHE A 29 -2.86 0.62 -3.33
N VAL A 30 -1.96 0.34 -2.39
CA VAL A 30 -0.57 0.06 -2.71
C VAL A 30 -0.47 -1.41 -3.10
N GLY A 31 -0.20 -1.67 -4.38
CA GLY A 31 0.00 -3.02 -4.89
C GLY A 31 1.28 -3.66 -4.32
N ARG A 32 1.44 -4.98 -4.52
CA ARG A 32 2.64 -5.72 -4.08
C ARG A 32 3.93 -4.99 -4.48
N ARG A 33 4.01 -4.53 -5.73
CA ARG A 33 5.15 -3.79 -6.27
C ARG A 33 5.43 -2.51 -5.49
N GLY A 34 4.43 -1.67 -5.27
CA GLY A 34 4.56 -0.44 -4.48
C GLY A 34 5.01 -0.72 -3.05
N ARG A 35 4.45 -1.76 -2.40
CA ARG A 35 4.83 -2.15 -1.03
C ARG A 35 6.31 -2.50 -0.93
N MET A 36 6.81 -3.27 -1.89
CA MET A 36 8.22 -3.64 -1.94
C MET A 36 9.11 -2.43 -2.21
N LYS A 37 8.73 -1.54 -3.15
CA LYS A 37 9.49 -0.31 -3.41
C LYS A 37 9.60 0.61 -2.20
N LEU A 38 8.53 0.73 -1.40
CA LEU A 38 8.55 1.52 -0.17
C LEU A 38 9.46 0.88 0.89
N LEU A 39 9.43 -0.45 1.00
CA LEU A 39 10.34 -1.18 1.89
C LEU A 39 11.80 -1.01 1.46
N ASP A 40 12.09 -1.15 0.17
CA ASP A 40 13.42 -0.97 -0.41
C ASP A 40 13.95 0.44 -0.17
N LEU A 41 13.10 1.47 -0.34
CA LEU A 41 13.46 2.86 -0.03
C LEU A 41 13.93 3.00 1.43
N LEU A 42 13.19 2.45 2.39
CA LEU A 42 13.57 2.49 3.80
C LEU A 42 14.91 1.77 4.05
N ILE A 43 15.12 0.60 3.44
CA ILE A 43 16.35 -0.18 3.61
C ILE A 43 17.54 0.54 3.00
N GLN A 44 17.41 1.08 1.80
CA GLN A 44 18.48 1.79 1.10
C GLN A 44 18.90 3.04 1.89
N LYS A 45 17.94 3.86 2.32
CA LYS A 45 18.23 5.10 3.04
C LYS A 45 18.82 4.86 4.43
N LYS A 46 18.46 3.76 5.10
CA LYS A 46 19.01 3.41 6.42
C LYS A 46 20.26 2.53 6.37
N GLY A 47 20.55 1.94 5.21
CA GLY A 47 21.68 1.02 5.00
C GLY A 47 21.60 -0.29 5.79
N SER A 48 20.45 -0.64 6.41
CA SER A 48 20.35 -1.83 7.25
C SER A 48 18.92 -2.37 7.38
N GLN A 49 18.76 -3.66 7.07
CA GLN A 49 17.51 -4.40 7.32
C GLN A 49 17.18 -4.50 8.81
N LEU A 50 18.20 -4.58 9.68
CA LEU A 50 18.00 -4.67 11.13
C LEU A 50 17.35 -3.40 11.66
N LYS A 51 17.90 -2.22 11.30
CA LYS A 51 17.33 -0.92 11.70
C LYS A 51 15.89 -0.75 11.22
N VAL A 52 15.59 -1.17 9.98
CA VAL A 52 14.23 -1.16 9.44
C VAL A 52 13.30 -2.10 10.21
N SER A 53 13.79 -3.29 10.60
CA SER A 53 12.99 -4.25 11.36
C SER A 53 12.63 -3.73 12.76
N GLU A 54 13.57 -3.06 13.43
CA GLU A 54 13.37 -2.42 14.73
C GLU A 54 12.34 -1.29 14.63
N GLU A 55 12.47 -0.41 13.64
CA GLU A 55 11.54 0.73 13.46
C GLU A 55 10.13 0.34 13.03
N LEU A 56 9.98 -0.79 12.36
CA LEU A 56 8.69 -1.34 11.97
C LEU A 56 8.11 -2.28 13.06
N GLU A 57 8.88 -2.59 14.10
CA GLU A 57 8.55 -3.56 15.16
C GLU A 57 8.18 -4.93 14.57
N VAL A 58 8.99 -5.42 13.65
CA VAL A 58 8.85 -6.74 13.04
C VAL A 58 10.16 -7.50 13.13
N SER A 59 10.12 -8.83 13.08
CA SER A 59 11.37 -9.61 13.11
C SER A 59 12.22 -9.37 11.86
N LYS A 60 13.55 -9.43 12.01
CA LYS A 60 14.48 -9.43 10.87
C LYS A 60 14.15 -10.55 9.87
N SER A 61 13.70 -11.71 10.35
CA SER A 61 13.27 -12.83 9.50
C SER A 61 12.03 -12.50 8.68
N THR A 62 11.14 -11.64 9.19
CA THR A 62 9.97 -11.15 8.45
C THR A 62 10.39 -10.26 7.29
N ILE A 63 11.32 -9.30 7.52
CA ILE A 63 11.89 -8.47 6.46
C ILE A 63 12.58 -9.33 5.40
N SER A 64 13.46 -10.24 5.83
CA SER A 64 14.15 -11.19 4.95
C SER A 64 13.16 -12.02 4.12
N GLY A 65 12.07 -12.48 4.74
CA GLY A 65 11.01 -13.20 4.06
C GLY A 65 10.31 -12.38 2.97
N TRP A 66 10.10 -11.07 3.17
CA TRP A 66 9.53 -10.21 2.13
C TRP A 66 10.49 -9.96 0.96
N LEU A 67 11.80 -9.84 1.23
CA LEU A 67 12.80 -9.54 0.21
C LEU A 67 13.16 -10.78 -0.64
N ASN A 68 13.23 -11.95 -0.01
CA ASN A 68 13.72 -13.16 -0.68
C ASN A 68 12.62 -14.02 -1.31
N ASP A 69 11.37 -13.90 -0.85
CA ASP A 69 10.26 -14.70 -1.37
C ASP A 69 9.33 -13.86 -2.27
N LYS A 70 9.31 -14.21 -3.56
CA LYS A 70 8.47 -13.58 -4.60
C LYS A 70 6.97 -13.71 -4.33
N LYS A 71 6.52 -14.55 -3.39
CA LYS A 71 5.11 -14.67 -2.98
C LYS A 71 4.78 -13.91 -1.70
N ARG A 72 5.78 -13.48 -0.92
CA ARG A 72 5.55 -12.74 0.35
C ARG A 72 5.71 -11.24 0.17
N HIS A 73 4.89 -10.47 0.87
CA HIS A 73 4.98 -9.01 0.92
C HIS A 73 4.36 -8.50 2.23
N PRO A 74 4.60 -7.24 2.62
CA PRO A 74 3.95 -6.66 3.78
C PRO A 74 2.42 -6.71 3.65
N CYS A 75 1.73 -7.13 4.72
CA CYS A 75 0.27 -7.02 4.83
C CYS A 75 -0.15 -5.54 4.94
N ASN A 76 -1.46 -5.24 4.94
CA ASN A 76 -1.95 -3.86 5.00
C ASN A 76 -1.45 -3.12 6.25
N LEU A 77 -1.49 -3.78 7.41
CA LEU A 77 -1.01 -3.22 8.68
C LEU A 77 0.48 -2.80 8.58
N ASN A 78 1.33 -3.70 8.10
CA ASN A 78 2.76 -3.42 7.96
C ASN A 78 3.03 -2.39 6.85
N THR A 79 2.26 -2.41 5.78
CA THR A 79 2.31 -1.40 4.71
C THR A 79 1.97 -0.01 5.26
N LYS A 80 1.00 0.09 6.16
CA LYS A 80 0.65 1.35 6.83
C LYS A 80 1.79 1.87 7.71
N LYS A 81 2.48 0.98 8.45
CA LYS A 81 3.69 1.35 9.21
C LYS A 81 4.80 1.86 8.28
N ILE A 82 5.07 1.13 7.20
CA ILE A 82 6.06 1.49 6.16
C ILE A 82 5.73 2.85 5.56
N LEU A 83 4.49 3.07 5.12
CA LEU A 83 4.03 4.34 4.54
C LEU A 83 4.24 5.51 5.48
N ARG A 84 3.84 5.37 6.76
CA ARG A 84 4.03 6.43 7.76
C ARG A 84 5.50 6.79 7.92
N LYS A 85 6.39 5.80 8.04
CA LYS A 85 7.83 6.04 8.18
C LYS A 85 8.43 6.66 6.92
N ALA A 86 8.10 6.12 5.75
CA ALA A 86 8.60 6.59 4.47
C ALA A 86 8.15 8.03 4.19
N PHE A 87 6.88 8.36 4.40
CA PHE A 87 6.40 9.74 4.25
C PHE A 87 7.07 10.72 5.21
N ASN A 88 7.27 10.33 6.47
CA ASN A 88 7.85 11.24 7.46
C ASN A 88 9.34 11.51 7.21
N MET A 89 10.08 10.54 6.65
CA MET A 89 11.53 10.65 6.46
C MET A 89 11.92 11.05 5.03
N TYR A 90 11.18 10.57 4.04
CA TYR A 90 11.51 10.65 2.61
C TYR A 90 10.25 10.97 1.80
N PRO A 91 9.62 12.14 2.01
CA PRO A 91 8.31 12.45 1.46
C PRO A 91 8.30 12.47 -0.07
N GLU A 92 9.33 13.05 -0.72
CA GLU A 92 9.39 13.20 -2.18
C GLU A 92 9.51 11.84 -2.88
N GLU A 93 10.42 10.98 -2.42
CA GLU A 93 10.58 9.64 -2.99
C GLU A 93 9.35 8.77 -2.73
N THR A 94 8.73 8.91 -1.55
CA THR A 94 7.49 8.22 -1.21
C THR A 94 6.35 8.63 -2.14
N GLN A 95 6.18 9.94 -2.38
CA GLN A 95 5.20 10.46 -3.32
C GLN A 95 5.46 9.94 -4.75
N SER A 96 6.73 9.96 -5.19
CA SER A 96 7.10 9.43 -6.52
C SER A 96 6.71 7.96 -6.69
N ILE A 97 6.91 7.13 -5.66
CA ILE A 97 6.49 5.72 -5.68
C ILE A 97 4.96 5.62 -5.78
N LEU A 98 4.23 6.42 -5.02
CA LEU A 98 2.76 6.38 -4.99
C LEU A 98 2.14 6.90 -6.29
N TYR A 99 2.68 7.96 -6.89
CA TYR A 99 2.24 8.42 -8.21
C TYR A 99 2.40 7.33 -9.28
N LYS A 100 3.49 6.57 -9.24
CA LYS A 100 3.69 5.42 -10.15
C LYS A 100 2.69 4.28 -9.88
N GLU A 101 2.21 4.10 -8.66
CA GLU A 101 1.14 3.13 -8.38
C GLU A 101 -0.21 3.64 -8.90
N LEU A 102 -0.52 4.93 -8.73
CA LEU A 102 -1.72 5.55 -9.28
C LEU A 102 -1.77 5.46 -10.81
N GLU A 103 -0.66 5.70 -11.49
CA GLU A 103 -0.56 5.59 -12.95
C GLU A 103 -0.87 4.15 -13.43
N ILE A 104 -0.33 3.13 -12.75
CA ILE A 104 -0.61 1.72 -13.06
C ILE A 104 -2.07 1.39 -12.82
N PHE A 105 -2.63 1.86 -11.71
CA PHE A 105 -4.03 1.64 -11.39
C PHE A 105 -4.94 2.27 -12.45
N SER A 106 -4.66 3.52 -12.85
CA SER A 106 -5.37 4.21 -13.93
C SER A 106 -5.33 3.45 -15.25
N LYS A 107 -4.14 3.00 -15.68
CA LYS A 107 -3.97 2.17 -16.89
C LYS A 107 -4.77 0.87 -16.82
N SER A 108 -4.84 0.26 -15.65
CA SER A 108 -5.59 -0.98 -15.41
C SER A 108 -7.10 -0.76 -15.53
N ILE A 109 -7.62 0.35 -14.99
CA ILE A 109 -9.03 0.75 -15.16
C ILE A 109 -9.35 0.97 -16.64
N ILE A 110 -8.53 1.74 -17.35
CA ILE A 110 -8.76 2.03 -18.78
C ILE A 110 -8.79 0.72 -19.58
N SER A 111 -7.85 -0.20 -19.32
CA SER A 111 -7.84 -1.50 -19.98
C SER A 111 -9.06 -2.35 -19.64
N LEU A 112 -9.55 -2.31 -18.41
CA LEU A 112 -10.74 -3.06 -17.99
C LEU A 112 -11.99 -2.53 -18.69
N VAL A 113 -12.18 -1.21 -18.71
CA VAL A 113 -13.31 -0.55 -19.39
C VAL A 113 -13.32 -0.91 -20.87
N ARG A 114 -12.16 -0.87 -21.54
CA ARG A 114 -12.06 -1.26 -22.97
C ARG A 114 -12.44 -2.72 -23.23
N ARG A 115 -12.18 -3.63 -22.29
CA ARG A 115 -12.52 -5.06 -22.44
C ARG A 115 -13.99 -5.36 -22.16
N GLY A 116 -14.70 -4.51 -21.42
CA GLY A 116 -16.13 -4.68 -21.16
C GLY A 116 -17.05 -4.02 -22.19
N VAL A 117 -16.48 -3.30 -23.16
CA VAL A 117 -17.20 -2.66 -24.29
C VAL A 117 -17.15 -3.52 -25.56
N ASN A 118 -16.30 -4.57 -25.57
CA ASN A 118 -16.26 -5.63 -26.59
C ASN A 118 -16.96 -6.89 -26.06
#